data_AF-A0A1I7XLW2-F1
#
_entry.id   AF-A0A1I7XLW2-F1
#
_cell.length_a   1.000
_cell.length_b   1.000
_cell.length_c   1.000
_cell.angle_alpha   90.00
_cell.angle_beta   90.00
_cell.angle_gamma   90.00
#
_symmetry.space_group_name_H-M   'P 1'
#
loop_
_entity.id
_entity.type
_entity.pdbx_description
1 polymer ?
#
loop_
_entity_poly.entity_id
_entity_poly.type
_entity_poly.pdbx_seq_one_letter_code
_entity_poly.pdbx_strand_id
1 'polypeptide(L)'
;MLLNWQYLTSKQRLDLTVYYKENSSKIKVEDYATALFFNMLFASLHFFVPVICSRTIQIVGGQHAHFALNLNMFIAGLIQILIPGGVEVMVPDNSREQWSVLFYIVAAIIVFTTSLYLFCTKFEAAEWSKEKKTNIDSESYSETLPKLKN
;
A
#
# COMPACT_ATOMS: atom_id res chain seq x y z
N MET A 1 39.10 27.59 -16.79
CA MET A 1 38.56 26.49 -15.96
C MET A 1 37.15 26.04 -16.37
N LEU A 2 36.26 26.96 -16.79
CA LEU A 2 34.87 26.65 -17.20
C LEU A 2 34.74 25.84 -18.51
N LEU A 3 35.63 26.04 -19.48
CA LEU A 3 35.62 25.33 -20.77
C LEU A 3 35.82 23.81 -20.62
N ASN A 4 36.61 23.38 -19.65
CA ASN A 4 36.89 21.95 -19.43
C ASN A 4 35.66 21.22 -18.84
N TRP A 5 34.86 21.93 -18.04
CA TRP A 5 33.64 21.39 -17.43
C TRP A 5 32.51 21.23 -18.45
N GLN A 6 32.36 22.19 -19.37
CA GLN A 6 31.41 22.06 -20.48
C GLN A 6 31.80 20.95 -21.47
N TYR A 7 33.09 20.75 -21.71
CA TYR A 7 33.58 19.67 -22.55
C TYR A 7 33.37 18.29 -21.92
N LEU A 8 33.62 18.15 -20.61
CA LEU A 8 33.40 16.89 -19.89
C LEU A 8 31.91 16.52 -19.81
N THR A 9 31.04 17.52 -19.59
CA THR A 9 29.59 17.30 -19.55
C THR A 9 28.99 17.01 -20.92
N SER A 10 29.52 17.60 -22.01
CA SER A 10 29.06 17.27 -23.36
C SER A 10 29.48 15.86 -23.79
N LYS A 11 30.70 15.44 -23.44
CA LYS A 11 31.21 14.10 -23.72
C LYS A 11 30.45 13.02 -22.95
N GLN A 12 30.21 13.21 -21.65
CA GLN A 12 29.35 12.29 -20.88
C GLN A 12 27.93 12.22 -21.42
N ARG A 13 27.34 13.35 -21.85
CA ARG A 13 25.99 13.37 -22.41
C ARG A 13 25.92 12.65 -23.76
N LEU A 14 26.97 12.75 -24.59
CA LEU A 14 27.11 12.01 -25.84
C LEU A 14 27.24 10.50 -25.59
N ASP A 15 28.08 10.08 -24.65
CA ASP A 15 28.22 8.65 -24.33
C ASP A 15 26.91 8.07 -23.77
N LEU A 16 26.21 8.80 -22.90
CA LEU A 16 24.88 8.41 -22.41
C LEU A 16 23.83 8.33 -23.51
N THR A 17 23.83 9.28 -24.46
CA THR A 17 22.85 9.26 -25.57
C THR A 17 23.14 8.15 -26.58
N VAL A 18 24.40 7.83 -26.85
CA VAL A 18 24.79 6.67 -27.68
C VAL A 18 24.42 5.36 -27.00
N TYR A 19 24.73 5.22 -25.70
CA TYR A 19 24.38 4.05 -24.90
C TYR A 19 22.87 3.82 -24.85
N TYR A 20 22.09 4.89 -24.66
CA TYR A 20 20.63 4.82 -24.62
C TYR A 20 20.03 4.49 -26.00
N LYS A 21 20.57 5.07 -27.07
CA LYS A 21 20.10 4.85 -28.44
C LYS A 21 20.38 3.42 -28.93
N GLU A 22 21.53 2.87 -28.57
CA GLU A 22 21.89 1.49 -28.90
C GLU A 22 21.03 0.48 -28.13
N ASN A 23 20.79 0.71 -26.83
CA ASN A 23 19.95 -0.18 -26.02
C ASN A 23 18.45 -0.03 -26.32
N SER A 24 17.99 1.16 -26.72
CA SER A 24 16.61 1.43 -27.15
C SER A 24 16.21 0.70 -28.44
N SER A 25 17.18 0.26 -29.26
CA SER A 25 16.89 -0.50 -30.49
C SER A 25 16.48 -1.96 -30.20
N LYS A 26 16.82 -2.48 -29.01
CA LYS A 26 16.49 -3.85 -28.57
C LYS A 26 15.21 -3.93 -27.75
N ILE A 27 14.73 -2.81 -27.20
CA ILE A 27 13.54 -2.72 -26.35
C ILE A 27 12.40 -2.18 -27.21
N LYS A 28 11.38 -3.01 -27.47
CA LYS A 28 10.25 -2.60 -28.31
C LYS A 28 9.35 -1.66 -27.49
N VAL A 29 8.73 -0.69 -28.15
CA VAL A 29 7.77 0.26 -27.52
C VAL A 29 6.66 -0.48 -26.74
N GLU A 30 6.30 -1.67 -27.22
CA GLU A 30 5.35 -2.63 -26.66
C GLU A 30 5.73 -3.12 -25.25
N ASP A 31 7.02 -3.17 -24.96
CA ASP A 31 7.56 -3.63 -23.68
C ASP A 31 7.34 -2.59 -22.57
N TYR A 32 7.53 -1.31 -22.91
CA TYR A 32 7.29 -0.22 -21.96
C TYR A 32 5.81 -0.11 -21.62
N ALA A 33 4.93 -0.30 -22.60
CA ALA A 33 3.49 -0.29 -22.38
C ALA A 33 3.06 -1.40 -21.41
N THR A 34 3.61 -2.61 -21.59
CA THR A 34 3.33 -3.76 -20.73
C THR A 34 3.87 -3.54 -19.31
N ALA A 35 5.11 -3.08 -19.17
CA ALA A 35 5.70 -2.77 -17.86
C ALA A 35 4.94 -1.62 -17.14
N LEU A 36 4.53 -0.58 -17.87
CA LEU A 36 3.69 0.50 -17.33
C LEU A 36 2.35 -0.02 -16.86
N PHE A 37 1.70 -0.88 -17.63
CA PHE A 37 0.42 -1.47 -17.26
C PHE A 37 0.52 -2.25 -15.94
N PHE A 38 1.53 -3.13 -15.80
CA PHE A 38 1.74 -3.87 -14.56
C PHE A 38 2.13 -2.96 -13.39
N ASN A 39 2.94 -1.93 -13.62
CA ASN A 39 3.28 -0.96 -12.59
C ASN A 39 2.05 -0.15 -12.13
N MET A 40 1.18 0.25 -13.07
CA MET A 40 -0.06 0.96 -12.76
C MET A 40 -1.04 0.08 -11.98
N LEU A 41 -1.14 -1.21 -12.33
CA LEU A 41 -1.93 -2.19 -11.59
C LEU A 41 -1.38 -2.41 -10.18
N PHE A 42 -0.07 -2.60 -10.06
CA PHE A 42 0.59 -2.77 -8.77
C PHE A 42 0.41 -1.55 -7.88
N ALA A 43 0.64 -0.34 -8.41
CA ALA A 43 0.44 0.91 -7.69
C ALA A 43 -1.01 1.03 -7.21
N SER A 44 -1.99 0.75 -8.08
CA SER A 44 -3.41 0.79 -7.72
C SER A 44 -3.73 -0.20 -6.60
N LEU A 45 -3.33 -1.47 -6.74
CA LEU A 45 -3.58 -2.52 -5.74
C LEU A 45 -2.90 -2.22 -4.39
N HIS A 46 -1.67 -1.72 -4.42
CA HIS A 46 -0.93 -1.32 -3.22
C HIS A 46 -1.65 -0.22 -2.43
N PHE A 47 -2.36 0.71 -3.08
CA PHE A 47 -3.16 1.70 -2.35
C PHE A 47 -4.48 1.14 -1.82
N PHE A 48 -5.16 0.26 -2.57
CA PHE A 48 -6.46 -0.25 -2.17
C PHE A 48 -6.41 -1.26 -1.02
N VAL A 49 -5.47 -2.21 -1.03
CA VAL A 49 -5.42 -3.29 -0.03
C VAL A 49 -5.21 -2.76 1.41
N PRO A 50 -4.24 -1.86 1.69
CA PRO A 50 -4.06 -1.30 3.02
C PRO A 50 -5.23 -0.43 3.49
N VAL A 51 -5.93 0.25 2.56
CA VAL A 51 -7.12 1.07 2.89
C VAL A 51 -8.28 0.19 3.34
N ILE A 52 -8.54 -0.92 2.64
CA ILE A 52 -9.59 -1.88 3.03
C ILE A 52 -9.25 -2.49 4.39
N CYS A 53 -7.99 -2.90 4.60
CA CYS A 53 -7.53 -3.42 5.89
C CYS A 53 -7.73 -2.40 7.03
N SER A 54 -7.29 -1.15 6.82
CA SER A 54 -7.38 -0.08 7.82
C SER A 54 -8.83 0.23 8.20
N ARG A 55 -9.74 0.26 7.23
CA ARG A 55 -11.18 0.45 7.48
C ARG A 55 -11.74 -0.68 8.35
N THR A 56 -11.38 -1.92 8.06
CA THR A 56 -11.88 -3.06 8.84
C THR A 56 -11.31 -3.09 10.25
N ILE A 57 -10.04 -2.69 10.44
CA ILE A 57 -9.47 -2.50 11.78
C ILE A 57 -10.27 -1.46 12.58
N GLN A 58 -10.70 -0.36 11.94
CA GLN A 58 -11.53 0.66 12.59
C GLN A 58 -12.90 0.12 13.00
N ILE A 59 -13.55 -0.65 12.12
CA ILE A 59 -14.86 -1.25 12.39
C ILE A 59 -14.76 -2.26 13.54
N VAL A 60 -13.76 -3.15 13.51
CA VAL A 60 -13.59 -4.22 14.50
C VAL A 60 -13.11 -3.68 15.85
N GLY A 61 -12.15 -2.74 15.82
CA GLY A 61 -11.49 -2.23 17.02
C GLY A 61 -12.18 -1.06 17.71
N GLY A 62 -13.11 -0.39 17.03
CA GLY A 62 -13.82 0.78 17.56
C GLY A 62 -12.88 1.81 18.19
N GLN A 63 -13.12 2.16 19.45
CA GLN A 63 -12.32 3.15 20.21
C GLN A 63 -10.85 2.74 20.44
N HIS A 64 -10.52 1.45 20.34
CA HIS A 64 -9.15 0.94 20.53
C HIS A 64 -8.42 0.66 19.21
N ALA A 65 -9.04 1.01 18.06
CA ALA A 65 -8.47 0.77 16.73
C ALA A 65 -7.13 1.48 16.49
N HIS A 66 -6.85 2.57 17.21
CA HIS A 66 -5.60 3.33 17.07
C HIS A 66 -4.33 2.48 17.26
N PHE A 67 -4.33 1.55 18.22
CA PHE A 67 -3.17 0.68 18.43
C PHE A 67 -2.94 -0.25 17.22
N ALA A 68 -3.99 -0.91 16.75
CA ALA A 68 -3.92 -1.82 15.60
C ALA A 68 -3.60 -1.09 14.30
N LEU A 69 -4.10 0.14 14.11
CA LEU A 69 -3.75 0.99 12.97
C LEU A 69 -2.28 1.38 12.98
N ASN A 70 -1.73 1.77 14.14
CA ASN A 70 -0.32 2.11 14.27
C ASN A 70 0.58 0.90 13.98
N LEU A 71 0.21 -0.28 14.47
CA LEU A 71 0.91 -1.53 14.16
C LEU A 71 0.85 -1.85 12.65
N ASN A 72 -0.31 -1.67 12.01
CA ASN A 72 -0.47 -1.87 10.57
C ASN A 72 0.45 -0.93 9.76
N MET A 73 0.55 0.34 10.16
CA MET A 73 1.45 1.30 9.50
C MET A 73 2.94 0.99 9.73
N PHE A 74 3.29 0.48 10.92
CA PHE A 74 4.65 0.04 11.20
C PHE A 74 5.08 -1.14 10.30
N ILE A 75 4.22 -2.16 10.17
CA ILE A 75 4.48 -3.31 9.31
C ILE A 75 4.58 -2.87 7.84
N ALA A 76 3.68 -2.00 7.38
CA ALA A 76 3.73 -1.46 6.02
C ALA A 76 5.05 -0.72 5.75
N GLY A 77 5.52 0.10 6.71
CA GLY A 77 6.78 0.82 6.61
C GLY A 77 7.99 -0.11 6.52
N LEU A 78 8.04 -1.17 7.34
CA LEU A 78 9.12 -2.16 7.26
C LEU A 78 9.18 -2.84 5.89
N ILE A 79 8.04 -3.23 5.33
CA ILE A 79 7.98 -3.85 4.00
C ILE A 79 8.48 -2.88 2.93
N GLN A 80 8.11 -1.60 2.99
CA GLN A 80 8.56 -0.59 2.04
C GLN A 80 10.09 -0.40 2.04
N ILE A 81 10.74 -0.53 3.20
CA ILE A 81 12.20 -0.48 3.31
C ILE A 81 12.86 -1.70 2.66
N LEU A 82 12.21 -2.87 2.74
CA LEU A 82 12.75 -4.13 2.22
C LEU A 82 12.56 -4.29 0.69
N ILE A 83 11.53 -3.67 0.11
CA ILE A 83 11.20 -3.81 -1.31
C ILE A 83 12.37 -3.47 -2.25
N PRO A 84 13.07 -2.32 -2.13
CA PRO A 84 14.17 -1.97 -3.03
C PRO A 84 15.26 -3.04 -3.09
N GLY A 85 15.69 -3.56 -1.92
CA GLY A 85 16.68 -4.62 -1.85
C GLY A 85 16.16 -5.95 -2.40
N GLY A 86 14.88 -6.27 -2.19
CA GLY A 86 14.26 -7.46 -2.75
C GLY A 86 14.17 -7.44 -4.28
N VAL A 87 13.85 -6.27 -4.87
CA VAL A 87 13.79 -6.09 -6.32
C VAL A 87 15.17 -6.20 -6.95
N GLU A 88 16.20 -5.61 -6.31
CA GLU A 88 17.58 -5.69 -6.78
C GLU A 88 18.10 -7.13 -6.86
N VAL A 89 17.74 -7.98 -5.88
CA VAL A 89 18.12 -9.41 -5.87
C VAL A 89 17.34 -10.22 -6.92
N MET A 90 16.07 -9.89 -7.15
CA MET A 90 15.21 -10.64 -8.08
C MET A 90 15.42 -10.27 -9.55
N VAL A 91 15.93 -9.07 -9.83
CA VAL A 91 16.14 -8.58 -11.19
C VAL A 91 17.58 -8.07 -11.38
N PRO A 92 18.60 -8.95 -11.24
CA PRO A 92 20.00 -8.53 -11.33
C PRO A 92 20.39 -8.07 -12.75
N ASP A 93 19.85 -8.73 -13.78
CA ASP A 93 20.21 -8.46 -15.18
C ASP A 93 19.27 -7.45 -15.85
N ASN A 94 18.30 -6.90 -15.11
CA ASN A 94 17.28 -5.98 -15.61
C ASN A 94 16.53 -6.48 -16.86
N SER A 95 16.44 -7.81 -17.02
CA SER A 95 15.78 -8.44 -18.17
C SER A 95 14.26 -8.42 -18.05
N ARG A 96 13.56 -8.43 -19.20
CA ARG A 96 12.09 -8.40 -19.24
C ARG A 96 11.48 -9.64 -18.61
N GLU A 97 12.15 -10.78 -18.80
CA GLU A 97 11.74 -12.07 -18.26
C GLU A 97 11.73 -12.03 -16.73
N GLN A 98 12.80 -11.50 -16.12
CA GLN A 98 12.89 -11.33 -14.65
C GLN A 98 11.79 -10.39 -14.11
N TRP A 99 11.56 -9.26 -14.77
CA TRP A 99 10.48 -8.34 -14.40
C TRP A 99 9.09 -8.99 -14.50
N SER A 100 8.84 -9.76 -15.56
CA SER A 100 7.57 -10.45 -15.74
C SER A 100 7.33 -11.47 -14.63
N VAL A 101 8.34 -12.26 -14.25
CA VAL A 101 8.29 -13.22 -13.15
C VAL A 101 8.03 -12.51 -11.82
N LEU A 102 8.71 -11.40 -11.55
CA LEU A 102 8.47 -10.59 -10.34
C LEU A 102 7.02 -10.12 -10.26
N PHE A 103 6.46 -9.59 -11.35
CA PHE A 103 5.06 -9.16 -11.36
C PHE A 103 4.08 -10.31 -11.19
N TYR A 104 4.35 -11.49 -11.76
CA TYR A 104 3.51 -12.68 -11.53
C TYR A 104 3.55 -13.14 -10.07
N ILE A 105 4.72 -13.14 -9.43
CA ILE A 105 4.86 -13.48 -8.01
C ILE A 105 4.07 -12.50 -7.15
N VAL A 106 4.22 -11.20 -7.39
CA VAL A 106 3.49 -10.15 -6.67
C VAL A 106 1.98 -10.29 -6.86
N ALA A 107 1.51 -10.52 -8.09
CA ALA A 107 0.10 -10.75 -8.38
C ALA A 107 -0.44 -11.97 -7.63
N ALA A 108 0.30 -13.08 -7.61
CA ALA A 108 -0.08 -14.29 -6.88
C ALA A 108 -0.19 -14.02 -5.36
N ILE A 109 0.76 -13.28 -4.77
CA ILE A 109 0.73 -12.89 -3.35
C ILE A 109 -0.51 -12.03 -3.06
N ILE A 110 -0.83 -11.06 -3.93
CA ILE A 110 -2.00 -10.20 -3.76
C ILE A 110 -3.29 -11.02 -3.81
N VAL A 111 -3.45 -11.90 -4.81
CA VAL A 111 -4.64 -12.75 -4.94
C VAL A 111 -4.78 -13.67 -3.74
N PHE A 112 -3.69 -14.28 -3.30
CA PHE A 112 -3.67 -15.18 -2.15
C PHE A 112 -4.04 -14.46 -0.85
N THR A 113 -3.39 -13.33 -0.55
CA THR A 113 -3.64 -12.54 0.66
C THR A 113 -5.05 -11.95 0.67
N THR A 114 -5.54 -11.48 -0.47
CA THR A 114 -6.93 -11.00 -0.62
C THR A 114 -7.93 -12.13 -0.40
N SER A 115 -7.65 -13.33 -0.94
CA SER A 115 -8.52 -14.50 -0.73
C SER A 115 -8.57 -14.87 0.76
N LEU A 116 -7.42 -14.97 1.42
CA LEU A 116 -7.35 -15.20 2.87
C LEU A 116 -8.14 -14.14 3.64
N TYR A 117 -8.00 -12.87 3.25
CA TYR A 117 -8.74 -11.79 3.88
C TYR A 117 -10.26 -11.97 3.76
N LEU A 118 -10.76 -12.28 2.56
CA LEU A 118 -12.19 -12.49 2.31
C LEU A 118 -12.76 -13.68 3.09
N PHE A 119 -12.00 -14.78 3.22
CA PHE A 119 -12.47 -15.97 3.91
C PHE A 119 -12.31 -15.90 5.44
N CYS A 120 -11.26 -15.25 5.93
CA CYS A 120 -10.90 -15.27 7.36
C CYS A 120 -11.43 -14.05 8.13
N THR A 121 -11.83 -12.96 7.46
CA THR A 121 -12.20 -11.71 8.12
C THR A 121 -13.70 -11.58 8.30
N LYS A 122 -14.15 -11.35 9.54
CA LYS A 122 -15.54 -10.99 9.85
C LYS A 122 -15.65 -9.48 9.99
N PHE A 123 -16.54 -8.86 9.21
CA PHE A 123 -16.75 -7.40 9.18
C PHE A 123 -17.76 -6.91 10.24
N GLU A 124 -17.68 -7.42 11.47
CA GLU A 124 -18.55 -6.96 12.56
C GLU A 124 -17.71 -6.29 13.65
N ALA A 125 -18.26 -5.22 14.24
CA ALA A 125 -17.68 -4.63 15.44
C ALA A 125 -17.55 -5.71 16.52
N ALA A 126 -16.36 -5.84 17.09
CA ALA A 126 -16.14 -6.88 18.07
C ALA A 126 -17.04 -6.65 19.29
N GLU A 127 -17.52 -7.72 19.92
CA GLU A 127 -18.46 -7.60 21.05
C GLU A 127 -17.92 -6.75 22.20
N TRP A 128 -16.60 -6.75 22.38
CA TRP A 128 -15.89 -5.94 23.37
C TRP A 128 -15.77 -4.45 22.98
N SER A 129 -16.00 -4.09 21.71
CA SER A 129 -15.98 -2.71 21.21
C SER A 129 -17.38 -2.10 21.08
N LYS A 130 -18.45 -2.90 21.23
CA LYS A 130 -19.82 -2.42 21.27
C LYS A 130 -19.99 -1.62 22.56
N GLU A 131 -20.44 -0.36 22.48
CA GLU A 131 -20.76 0.40 23.67
C GLU A 131 -21.71 -0.41 24.54
N LYS A 132 -21.32 -0.67 25.80
CA LYS A 132 -22.24 -1.23 26.78
C LYS A 132 -23.37 -0.21 26.89
N LYS A 133 -24.52 -0.50 26.27
CA LYS A 133 -25.74 0.23 26.54
C LYS A 133 -26.02 0.01 28.03
N THR A 134 -25.49 0.89 28.87
CA THR A 134 -26.05 1.12 30.18
C THR A 134 -27.48 1.51 29.87
N ASN A 135 -28.42 0.61 30.15
CA ASN A 135 -29.80 1.01 30.36
C ASN A 135 -29.72 2.03 31.50
N ILE A 136 -29.51 3.29 31.14
CA ILE A 136 -29.90 4.39 32.01
C ILE A 136 -31.40 4.36 31.84
N ASP A 137 -32.01 3.59 32.71
CA ASP A 137 -33.43 3.47 32.86
C ASP A 137 -33.99 4.90 32.83
N SER A 138 -34.87 5.14 31.87
CA SER A 138 -35.71 6.34 31.77
C SER A 138 -36.54 6.60 33.04
N GLU A 139 -36.38 5.78 34.08
CA GLU A 139 -36.99 5.85 35.40
C GLU A 139 -36.24 6.80 36.35
N SER A 140 -34.93 7.03 36.17
CA SER A 140 -34.14 7.94 37.05
C SER A 140 -34.34 9.43 36.73
N TYR A 141 -34.79 9.79 35.52
CA TYR A 141 -35.03 11.20 35.14
C TYR A 141 -36.42 11.70 35.54
N SER A 142 -37.38 10.82 35.80
CA SER A 142 -38.72 11.21 36.29
C SER A 142 -38.74 11.57 37.77
N GLU A 143 -37.77 11.10 38.56
CA GLU A 143 -37.76 11.29 40.02
C GLU A 143 -37.07 12.59 40.46
N THR A 144 -36.26 13.19 39.59
CA THR A 144 -35.44 14.39 39.92
C THR A 144 -36.05 15.71 39.48
N LEU A 145 -37.19 15.71 38.79
CA LEU A 145 -37.86 16.97 38.42
C LEU A 145 -38.60 17.56 39.65
N PRO A 146 -38.23 18.77 40.12
CA PRO A 146 -38.99 19.42 41.18
C PRO A 146 -40.41 19.69 40.67
N LYS A 147 -41.41 19.17 41.38
CA LYS A 147 -42.83 19.41 41.07
C LYS A 147 -43.10 20.92 41.16
N LEU A 148 -43.24 21.56 40.01
CA LEU A 148 -43.73 22.94 39.93
C LEU A 148 -45.15 22.96 40.50
N LYS A 149 -45.29 23.58 41.67
CA LYS A 149 -46.56 23.78 42.36
C LYS A 149 -47.24 24.99 41.69
N ASN A 150 -48.34 24.74 40.99
CA ASN A 150 -49.26 25.79 40.53
C ASN A 150 -49.85 26.57 41.71
#